data_AF-A0A6P2LM43-F1
#
_entry.id   AF-A0A6P2LM43-F1
#
_cell.length_a   1.000
_cell.length_b   1.000
_cell.length_c   1.000
_cell.angle_alpha   90.00
_cell.angle_beta   90.00
_cell.angle_gamma   90.00
#
_symmetry.space_group_name_H-M   'P 1'
#
loop_
_entity.id
_entity.type
_entity.pdbx_description
1 polymer ?
#
loop_
_entity_poly.entity_id
_entity_poly.type
_entity_poly.pdbx_seq_one_letter_code
_entity_poly.pdbx_strand_id
1 'polypeptide(L)'
;MVSSASRRLAWGAVTCLSLFATARAQAQDTVDAPPSTAANGGHPIAPPSTLLNAERVLEAPQPAPGAGPTVTKPAAGAASASANAAARHALPEDQLGGTVTTDAVTLAGRDFYTYFSQTWSEIPLSERYMVAIHERPSGRYGSLIWVEFQQKRVFQTFLPIARANVRAVAESAANISFQTVIQDDLSNLLFPDSDLAKDEI
;
A
#
# COMPACT_ATOMS: atom_id res chain seq x y z
N MET A 1 57.94 23.80 58.40
CA MET A 1 56.51 23.69 58.03
C MET A 1 56.45 22.83 56.76
N VAL A 2 56.53 21.50 56.90
CA VAL A 2 55.43 20.50 56.90
C VAL A 2 54.79 20.35 55.50
N SER A 3 55.23 19.36 54.69
CA SER A 3 54.73 17.97 54.58
C SER A 3 53.38 17.91 53.85
N SER A 4 53.28 17.41 52.62
CA SER A 4 53.24 16.01 52.16
C SER A 4 51.85 15.64 51.67
N ALA A 5 51.77 14.98 50.50
CA ALA A 5 51.23 13.61 50.35
C ALA A 5 50.44 13.42 49.04
N SER A 6 51.02 12.59 48.18
CA SER A 6 50.32 11.83 47.14
C SER A 6 49.17 11.00 47.72
N ARG A 7 48.10 10.81 46.95
CA ARG A 7 47.17 9.68 47.14
C ARG A 7 46.93 8.93 45.83
N ARG A 8 47.18 7.63 45.93
CA ARG A 8 46.78 6.55 45.04
C ARG A 8 45.33 6.10 45.37
N LEU A 9 44.86 5.10 44.61
CA LEU A 9 43.67 4.23 44.78
C LEU A 9 42.36 4.77 44.18
N ALA A 10 41.50 3.98 43.54
CA ALA A 10 41.51 2.55 43.21
C ALA A 10 40.44 2.30 42.11
N TRP A 11 40.66 1.30 41.28
CA TRP A 11 39.65 0.73 40.38
C TRP A 11 38.54 0.05 41.18
N GLY A 12 37.28 0.45 40.94
CA GLY A 12 36.08 -0.25 41.40
C GLY A 12 35.45 -0.98 40.22
N ALA A 13 35.43 -2.32 40.30
CA ALA A 13 34.76 -3.20 39.36
C ALA A 13 33.24 -3.03 39.44
N VAL A 14 32.58 -2.85 38.29
CA VAL A 14 31.11 -2.84 38.18
C VAL A 14 30.66 -4.25 37.80
N THR A 15 29.88 -4.83 38.71
CA THR A 15 29.31 -6.17 38.65
C THR A 15 28.22 -6.27 37.57
N CYS A 16 28.36 -7.24 36.67
CA CYS A 16 27.31 -7.68 35.75
C CYS A 16 26.16 -8.33 36.53
N LEU A 17 24.93 -7.84 36.35
CA LEU A 17 23.72 -8.51 36.81
C LEU A 17 22.85 -8.83 35.59
N SER A 18 23.02 -10.03 35.05
CA SER A 18 22.21 -10.59 33.96
C SER A 18 20.96 -11.26 34.55
N LEU A 19 19.78 -10.68 34.31
CA LEU A 19 18.51 -11.37 34.53
C LEU A 19 18.21 -12.25 33.30
N PHE A 20 18.27 -13.57 33.47
CA PHE A 20 17.66 -14.53 32.53
C PHE A 20 16.33 -15.04 33.12
N ALA A 21 15.27 -14.86 32.34
CA ALA A 21 13.92 -15.28 32.69
C ALA A 21 13.71 -16.79 32.42
N THR A 22 12.98 -17.38 33.37
CA THR A 22 12.52 -18.76 33.55
C THR A 22 11.88 -19.44 32.33
N ALA A 23 12.18 -20.73 32.15
CA ALA A 23 11.39 -21.65 31.34
C ALA A 23 11.21 -23.04 32.00
N ARG A 24 9.92 -23.40 32.14
CA ARG A 24 9.25 -24.69 31.79
C ARG A 24 9.09 -25.84 32.82
N ALA A 25 7.85 -26.38 32.77
CA ALA A 25 7.37 -27.78 32.95
C ALA A 25 7.04 -28.24 34.39
N GLN A 26 6.07 -29.11 34.72
CA GLN A 26 4.79 -29.68 34.18
C GLN A 26 4.30 -30.68 35.27
N ALA A 27 3.00 -31.10 35.23
CA ALA A 27 2.36 -32.26 35.93
C ALA A 27 1.90 -32.08 37.41
N GLN A 28 0.82 -32.68 37.94
CA GLN A 28 -0.32 -33.49 37.44
C GLN A 28 -1.46 -33.55 38.50
N ASP A 29 -2.70 -33.78 38.03
CA ASP A 29 -3.80 -34.63 38.56
C ASP A 29 -4.26 -34.54 40.03
N THR A 30 -5.52 -34.15 40.28
CA THR A 30 -6.48 -34.85 41.19
C THR A 30 -7.92 -34.34 40.99
N VAL A 31 -8.84 -35.30 41.05
CA VAL A 31 -10.31 -35.34 40.99
C VAL A 31 -11.03 -34.49 42.05
N ASP A 32 -12.16 -33.83 41.70
CA ASP A 32 -13.48 -33.95 42.34
C ASP A 32 -14.55 -33.05 41.63
N ALA A 33 -15.82 -33.47 41.64
CA ALA A 33 -16.97 -32.80 41.01
C ALA A 33 -17.97 -32.26 42.07
N PRO A 34 -19.20 -31.89 41.69
CA PRO A 34 -19.81 -30.57 41.38
C PRO A 34 -20.52 -29.95 42.64
N PRO A 35 -21.44 -28.94 42.62
CA PRO A 35 -22.16 -28.29 41.50
C PRO A 35 -22.31 -26.75 41.58
N SER A 36 -22.59 -26.12 40.45
CA SER A 36 -23.41 -24.90 40.47
C SER A 36 -24.16 -24.63 39.16
N THR A 37 -25.45 -24.44 39.40
CA THR A 37 -26.58 -24.14 38.56
C THR A 37 -26.45 -22.81 37.81
N ALA A 38 -27.15 -22.74 36.67
CA ALA A 38 -27.63 -21.54 35.99
C ALA A 38 -26.62 -20.69 35.19
N ALA A 39 -26.73 -20.70 33.86
CA ALA A 39 -27.25 -19.56 33.09
C ALA A 39 -27.17 -19.78 31.57
N ASN A 40 -28.23 -19.33 30.89
CA ASN A 40 -28.31 -18.90 29.49
C ASN A 40 -28.19 -19.92 28.36
N GLY A 41 -29.35 -20.52 28.04
CA GLY A 41 -29.68 -20.90 26.68
C GLY A 41 -30.43 -19.78 25.95
N GLY A 42 -30.16 -19.63 24.66
CA GLY A 42 -31.09 -19.09 23.67
C GLY A 42 -31.02 -17.59 23.39
N HIS A 43 -30.29 -17.19 22.34
CA HIS A 43 -30.59 -15.95 21.62
C HIS A 43 -31.74 -16.24 20.63
N PRO A 44 -32.91 -15.60 20.76
CA PRO A 44 -33.95 -15.68 19.74
C PRO A 44 -33.59 -14.79 18.54
N ILE A 45 -33.66 -15.41 17.36
CA ILE A 45 -33.66 -14.77 16.05
C ILE A 45 -34.93 -13.89 15.99
N ALA A 46 -34.75 -12.58 15.82
CA ALA A 46 -35.85 -11.64 15.60
C ALA A 46 -36.21 -11.57 14.10
N PRO A 47 -37.50 -11.62 13.76
CA PRO A 47 -38.02 -10.99 12.55
C PRO A 47 -39.18 -10.01 12.90
N PRO A 48 -39.80 -9.32 11.94
CA PRO A 48 -39.41 -7.98 11.47
C PRO A 48 -40.50 -6.92 11.71
N SER A 49 -40.12 -5.68 12.02
CA SER A 49 -41.08 -4.57 12.13
C SER A 49 -40.83 -3.49 11.07
N THR A 50 -41.68 -3.54 10.06
CA THR A 50 -42.29 -2.46 9.24
C THR A 50 -41.95 -1.01 9.57
N LEU A 51 -41.56 -0.25 8.52
CA LEU A 51 -42.21 1.00 8.07
C LEU A 51 -42.00 1.09 6.54
N LEU A 52 -43.02 0.77 5.73
CA LEU A 52 -43.98 1.72 5.17
C LEU A 52 -43.28 2.90 4.48
N ASN A 53 -43.07 2.79 3.17
CA ASN A 53 -42.97 3.99 2.36
C ASN A 53 -43.67 3.81 1.00
N ALA A 54 -44.48 4.82 0.73
CA ALA A 54 -45.55 4.85 -0.23
C ALA A 54 -45.09 4.62 -1.67
N GLU A 55 -45.96 3.92 -2.37
CA GLU A 55 -46.12 3.83 -3.80
C GLU A 55 -45.89 5.19 -4.47
N ARG A 56 -44.90 5.27 -5.36
CA ARG A 56 -44.89 6.27 -6.44
C ARG A 56 -44.74 5.55 -7.76
N VAL A 57 -45.89 5.45 -8.40
CA VAL A 57 -46.19 5.04 -9.76
C VAL A 57 -45.28 5.73 -10.79
N LEU A 58 -44.92 4.95 -11.82
CA LEU A 58 -44.29 5.36 -13.08
C LEU A 58 -45.04 6.52 -13.75
N GLU A 59 -44.31 7.49 -14.33
CA GLU A 59 -44.72 8.03 -15.64
C GLU A 59 -43.54 8.73 -16.36
N ALA A 60 -43.29 8.29 -17.59
CA ALA A 60 -42.66 9.01 -18.69
C ALA A 60 -43.23 8.37 -19.98
N PRO A 61 -43.30 9.01 -21.17
CA PRO A 61 -42.87 10.36 -21.57
C PRO A 61 -43.92 11.12 -22.45
N GLN A 62 -43.69 12.40 -22.75
CA GLN A 62 -44.22 12.99 -24.00
C GLN A 62 -43.19 13.88 -24.72
N PRO A 63 -43.09 13.78 -26.07
CA PRO A 63 -42.19 14.59 -26.89
C PRO A 63 -42.91 15.85 -27.40
N ALA A 64 -42.17 16.94 -27.55
CA ALA A 64 -42.60 18.10 -28.34
C ALA A 64 -41.51 18.48 -29.37
N PRO A 65 -41.90 18.84 -30.61
CA PRO A 65 -41.01 19.05 -31.74
C PRO A 65 -40.59 20.51 -31.90
N GLY A 66 -39.42 20.75 -32.51
CA GLY A 66 -39.09 22.11 -32.94
C GLY A 66 -37.65 22.31 -33.46
N ALA A 67 -37.51 22.19 -34.78
CA ALA A 67 -36.63 22.97 -35.66
C ALA A 67 -35.13 23.13 -35.31
N GLY A 68 -34.27 22.53 -36.16
CA GLY A 68 -32.95 23.11 -36.49
C GLY A 68 -33.10 24.45 -37.23
N PRO A 69 -31.99 25.16 -37.54
CA PRO A 69 -31.00 24.59 -38.46
C PRO A 69 -29.54 25.08 -38.30
N THR A 70 -28.74 24.65 -39.27
CA THR A 70 -27.48 25.24 -39.80
C THR A 70 -26.15 25.02 -39.07
N VAL A 71 -25.44 24.04 -39.65
CA VAL A 71 -24.00 23.96 -39.84
C VAL A 71 -23.36 25.31 -40.17
N THR A 72 -22.30 25.66 -39.43
CA THR A 72 -21.13 26.37 -39.98
C THR A 72 -19.86 25.92 -39.28
N LYS A 73 -18.97 25.33 -40.06
CA LYS A 73 -17.58 24.98 -39.75
C LYS A 73 -16.68 26.16 -40.13
N PRO A 74 -15.85 26.67 -39.22
CA PRO A 74 -14.56 27.27 -39.56
C PRO A 74 -13.46 26.33 -39.02
N ALA A 75 -12.69 25.66 -39.87
CA ALA A 75 -11.49 26.18 -40.51
C ALA A 75 -10.32 26.34 -39.51
N ALA A 76 -9.33 25.48 -39.74
CA ALA A 76 -8.01 25.38 -39.17
C ALA A 76 -7.40 26.67 -38.58
N GLY A 77 -6.95 26.55 -37.33
CA GLY A 77 -5.87 27.34 -36.76
C GLY A 77 -4.72 26.41 -36.39
N ALA A 78 -3.86 26.09 -37.36
CA ALA A 78 -2.54 25.57 -37.10
C ALA A 78 -1.68 26.74 -36.60
N ALA A 79 -1.23 26.70 -35.35
CA ALA A 79 -0.21 27.62 -34.85
C ALA A 79 0.60 26.98 -33.72
N SER A 80 1.81 26.58 -34.10
CA SER A 80 3.02 26.33 -33.31
C SER A 80 2.96 25.26 -32.21
N ALA A 81 3.06 24.00 -32.63
CA ALA A 81 3.80 23.01 -31.86
C ALA A 81 5.28 23.45 -31.84
N SER A 82 5.61 24.35 -30.90
CA SER A 82 6.99 24.79 -30.69
C SER A 82 7.81 23.57 -30.30
N ALA A 83 8.74 23.22 -31.20
CA ALA A 83 9.73 22.20 -31.03
C ALA A 83 10.50 22.42 -29.73
N ASN A 84 10.12 21.69 -28.69
CA ASN A 84 11.04 21.29 -27.64
C ASN A 84 11.06 19.77 -27.57
N ALA A 85 11.35 19.15 -28.72
CA ALA A 85 11.64 17.73 -28.85
C ALA A 85 13.13 17.42 -28.55
N ALA A 86 13.91 18.42 -28.15
CA ALA A 86 15.36 18.37 -28.05
C ALA A 86 15.84 18.73 -26.64
N ALA A 87 15.49 17.88 -25.69
CA ALA A 87 16.27 17.52 -24.51
C ALA A 87 15.36 16.77 -23.54
N ARG A 88 14.99 15.54 -23.91
CA ARG A 88 14.78 14.54 -22.87
C ARG A 88 16.17 14.25 -22.30
N HIS A 89 16.64 15.15 -21.43
CA HIS A 89 17.83 14.95 -20.63
C HIS A 89 17.57 13.62 -19.93
N ALA A 90 18.30 12.57 -20.32
CA ALA A 90 18.38 11.37 -19.53
C ALA A 90 18.99 11.83 -18.21
N LEU A 91 18.12 12.15 -17.26
CA LEU A 91 18.51 12.36 -15.88
C LEU A 91 19.32 11.13 -15.50
N PRO A 92 20.47 11.29 -14.81
CA PRO A 92 21.21 10.15 -14.33
C PRO A 92 20.23 9.17 -13.69
N GLU A 93 20.29 7.90 -14.09
CA GLU A 93 19.43 6.83 -13.59
C GLU A 93 19.38 6.80 -12.04
N ASP A 94 20.45 7.26 -11.40
CA ASP A 94 20.63 7.43 -9.95
C ASP A 94 19.87 8.64 -9.34
N GLN A 95 19.37 9.55 -10.17
CA GLN A 95 18.68 10.79 -9.77
C GLN A 95 17.15 10.71 -9.97
N LEU A 96 16.65 9.59 -10.49
CA LEU A 96 15.24 9.39 -10.82
C LEU A 96 14.50 8.53 -9.79
N GLY A 97 15.10 8.18 -8.67
CA GLY A 97 14.43 7.41 -7.62
C GLY A 97 13.32 8.19 -6.89
N GLY A 98 12.54 7.49 -6.06
CA GLY A 98 11.54 8.10 -5.16
C GLY A 98 10.22 8.52 -5.82
N THR A 99 10.07 8.28 -7.12
CA THR A 99 8.84 8.62 -7.83
C THR A 99 7.89 7.42 -7.87
N VAL A 100 6.66 7.65 -7.43
CA VAL A 100 5.54 6.72 -7.59
C VAL A 100 4.67 7.20 -8.75
N THR A 101 4.52 6.38 -9.78
CA THR A 101 3.65 6.66 -10.93
C THR A 101 2.34 5.87 -10.82
N THR A 102 1.29 6.32 -11.50
CA THR A 102 0.02 5.60 -11.52
C THR A 102 -0.75 5.78 -12.82
N ASP A 103 -1.46 4.73 -13.24
CA ASP A 103 -2.50 4.77 -14.28
C ASP A 103 -3.92 4.59 -13.71
N ALA A 104 -4.09 4.74 -12.39
CA ALA A 104 -5.36 4.53 -11.71
C ALA A 104 -6.46 5.49 -12.20
N VAL A 105 -7.60 4.91 -12.59
CA VAL A 105 -8.76 5.61 -13.15
C VAL A 105 -9.95 5.62 -12.19
N THR A 106 -10.06 4.67 -11.27
CA THR A 106 -11.17 4.68 -10.30
C THR A 106 -10.86 5.54 -9.10
N LEU A 107 -11.92 5.90 -8.37
CA LEU A 107 -11.76 6.65 -7.13
C LEU A 107 -11.03 5.83 -6.05
N ALA A 108 -11.28 4.51 -5.98
CA ALA A 108 -10.57 3.63 -5.05
C ALA A 108 -9.08 3.51 -5.41
N GLY A 109 -8.75 3.38 -6.70
CA GLY A 109 -7.37 3.35 -7.17
C GLY A 109 -6.62 4.67 -6.90
N ARG A 110 -7.28 5.82 -7.12
CA ARG A 110 -6.69 7.14 -6.81
C ARG A 110 -6.48 7.37 -5.32
N ASP A 111 -7.42 6.93 -4.49
CA ASP A 111 -7.28 6.97 -3.02
C ASP A 111 -6.11 6.06 -2.58
N PHE A 112 -5.99 4.86 -3.17
CA PHE A 112 -4.87 3.96 -2.93
C PHE A 112 -3.54 4.59 -3.30
N TYR A 113 -3.42 5.18 -4.49
CA TYR A 113 -2.21 5.88 -4.93
C TYR A 113 -1.81 7.00 -3.96
N THR A 114 -2.78 7.77 -3.48
CA THR A 114 -2.53 8.89 -2.56
C THR A 114 -1.91 8.41 -1.25
N TYR A 115 -2.54 7.43 -0.59
CA TYR A 115 -2.03 6.89 0.67
C TYR A 115 -0.73 6.10 0.48
N PHE A 116 -0.63 5.31 -0.60
CA PHE A 116 0.57 4.57 -0.93
C PHE A 116 1.76 5.51 -1.11
N SER A 117 1.61 6.58 -1.90
CA SER A 117 2.70 7.52 -2.21
C SER A 117 3.14 8.29 -0.97
N GLN A 118 2.19 8.66 -0.11
CA GLN A 118 2.50 9.28 1.18
C GLN A 118 3.36 8.32 2.03
N THR A 119 2.89 7.09 2.27
CA THR A 119 3.63 6.11 3.06
C THR A 119 4.98 5.77 2.43
N TRP A 120 5.03 5.63 1.10
CA TRP A 120 6.27 5.36 0.38
C TRP A 120 7.32 6.42 0.67
N SER A 121 6.95 7.71 0.59
CA SER A 121 7.88 8.82 0.85
C SER A 121 8.38 8.90 2.30
N GLU A 122 7.67 8.29 3.25
CA GLU A 122 8.06 8.23 4.65
C GLU A 122 9.06 7.08 4.93
N ILE A 123 9.18 6.11 4.03
CA ILE A 123 10.10 4.98 4.15
C ILE A 123 11.53 5.44 3.79
N PRO A 124 12.52 5.27 4.68
CA PRO A 124 13.91 5.58 4.36
C PRO A 124 14.43 4.74 3.19
N LEU A 125 15.24 5.32 2.30
CA LEU A 125 15.80 4.71 1.09
C LEU A 125 14.78 4.43 -0.01
N SER A 126 13.50 4.74 0.19
CA SER A 126 12.47 4.66 -0.86
C SER A 126 12.76 5.62 -2.03
N GLU A 127 13.49 6.71 -1.75
CA GLU A 127 13.91 7.72 -2.70
C GLU A 127 14.89 7.21 -3.77
N ARG A 128 15.36 5.96 -3.65
CA ARG A 128 16.24 5.30 -4.63
C ARG A 128 15.47 4.52 -5.68
N TYR A 129 14.21 4.19 -5.42
CA TYR A 129 13.44 3.27 -6.24
C TYR A 129 12.24 3.97 -6.87
N MET A 130 11.97 3.61 -8.12
CA MET A 130 10.73 3.97 -8.79
C MET A 130 9.76 2.81 -8.76
N VAL A 131 8.49 3.09 -8.47
CA VAL A 131 7.43 2.10 -8.57
C VAL A 131 6.26 2.63 -9.38
N ALA A 132 5.61 1.73 -10.12
CA ALA A 132 4.42 2.03 -10.90
C ALA A 132 3.21 1.31 -10.31
N ILE A 133 2.13 2.06 -10.03
CA ILE A 133 0.86 1.51 -9.57
C ILE A 133 -0.07 1.38 -10.76
N HIS A 134 -0.45 0.15 -11.05
CA HIS A 134 -1.35 -0.19 -12.12
C HIS A 134 -2.74 -0.56 -11.62
N GLU A 135 -3.77 -0.16 -12.37
CA GLU A 135 -5.15 -0.48 -12.09
C GLU A 135 -5.87 -1.18 -13.25
N ARG A 136 -6.65 -2.21 -12.91
CA ARG A 136 -7.66 -2.79 -13.79
C ARG A 136 -9.05 -2.76 -13.12
N PRO A 137 -9.95 -1.84 -13.55
CA PRO A 137 -11.30 -1.74 -13.01
C PRO A 137 -12.18 -2.94 -13.34
N SER A 138 -13.07 -3.32 -12.40
CA SER A 138 -14.08 -4.38 -12.55
C SER A 138 -15.39 -4.02 -11.84
N GLY A 139 -16.50 -4.02 -12.57
CA GLY A 139 -17.81 -3.69 -12.00
C GLY A 139 -18.32 -4.68 -10.93
N ARG A 140 -17.80 -5.92 -10.89
CA ARG A 140 -18.27 -6.96 -9.96
C ARG A 140 -17.49 -7.02 -8.65
N TYR A 141 -16.17 -6.82 -8.72
CA TYR A 141 -15.27 -7.07 -7.59
C TYR A 141 -14.54 -5.81 -7.11
N GLY A 142 -14.72 -4.66 -7.79
CA GLY A 142 -13.95 -3.44 -7.55
C GLY A 142 -12.76 -3.36 -8.50
N SER A 143 -11.56 -3.05 -8.02
CA SER A 143 -10.40 -2.86 -8.89
C SER A 143 -9.26 -3.79 -8.53
N LEU A 144 -8.64 -4.43 -9.52
CA LEU A 144 -7.36 -5.09 -9.32
C LEU A 144 -6.26 -4.03 -9.38
N ILE A 145 -5.46 -3.93 -8.33
CA ILE A 145 -4.28 -3.06 -8.27
C ILE A 145 -3.03 -3.92 -8.17
N TRP A 146 -1.97 -3.52 -8.86
CA TRP A 146 -0.65 -4.08 -8.65
C TRP A 146 0.43 -2.99 -8.69
N VAL A 147 1.56 -3.29 -8.06
CA VAL A 147 2.73 -2.41 -8.01
C VAL A 147 3.86 -3.11 -8.76
N GLU A 148 4.53 -2.37 -9.63
CA GLU A 148 5.68 -2.84 -10.41
C GLU A 148 6.97 -2.09 -10.05
N PHE A 149 8.06 -2.83 -10.04
CA PHE A 149 9.45 -2.36 -9.99
C PHE A 149 10.23 -3.09 -11.07
N GLN A 150 10.95 -2.36 -11.93
CA GLN A 150 11.75 -2.95 -13.03
C GLN A 150 10.95 -3.98 -13.87
N GLN A 151 9.72 -3.63 -14.25
CA GLN A 151 8.78 -4.50 -15.00
C GLN A 151 8.39 -5.83 -14.29
N LYS A 152 8.71 -5.97 -13.00
CA LYS A 152 8.31 -7.10 -12.16
C LYS A 152 7.24 -6.66 -11.17
N ARG A 153 6.19 -7.47 -11.01
CA ARG A 153 5.12 -7.23 -10.03
C ARG A 153 5.59 -7.59 -8.64
N VAL A 154 5.70 -6.57 -7.77
CA VAL A 154 6.16 -6.72 -6.38
C VAL A 154 5.00 -6.83 -5.39
N PHE A 155 3.82 -6.33 -5.75
CA PHE A 155 2.61 -6.43 -4.93
C PHE A 155 1.35 -6.48 -5.81
N GLN A 156 0.30 -7.14 -5.33
CA GLN A 156 -1.00 -7.18 -6.00
C GLN A 156 -2.13 -7.38 -5.00
N THR A 157 -3.24 -6.66 -5.18
CA THR A 157 -4.45 -6.84 -4.37
C THR A 157 -5.71 -6.43 -5.10
N PHE A 158 -6.87 -6.91 -4.64
CA PHE A 158 -8.17 -6.39 -5.05
C PHE A 158 -8.63 -5.31 -4.07
N LEU A 159 -8.98 -4.14 -4.61
CA LEU A 159 -9.67 -3.09 -3.88
C LEU A 159 -11.18 -3.28 -4.01
N PRO A 160 -11.93 -3.37 -2.91
CA PRO A 160 -13.38 -3.45 -2.95
C PRO A 160 -13.98 -2.14 -3.49
N ILE A 161 -15.21 -2.22 -4.02
CA ILE A 161 -15.98 -1.04 -4.46
C ILE A 161 -16.15 -0.05 -3.30
N ALA A 162 -16.34 -0.56 -2.09
CA ALA A 162 -16.41 0.23 -0.87
C ALA A 162 -15.01 0.73 -0.46
N ARG A 163 -14.87 2.04 -0.24
CA ARG A 163 -13.56 2.67 0.03
C ARG A 163 -13.09 2.63 1.49
N ALA A 164 -13.84 1.98 2.38
CA ALA A 164 -13.64 2.05 3.83
C ALA A 164 -12.25 1.59 4.30
N ASN A 165 -11.61 0.66 3.59
CA ASN A 165 -10.32 0.07 3.99
C ASN A 165 -9.14 0.44 3.06
N VAL A 166 -9.33 1.36 2.11
CA VAL A 166 -8.32 1.62 1.08
C VAL A 166 -7.02 2.16 1.68
N ARG A 167 -7.10 3.01 2.71
CA ARG A 167 -5.93 3.58 3.39
C ARG A 167 -5.02 2.50 3.98
N ALA A 168 -5.57 1.64 4.84
CA ALA A 168 -4.78 0.61 5.51
C ALA A 168 -4.17 -0.38 4.51
N VAL A 169 -4.90 -0.71 3.43
CA VAL A 169 -4.39 -1.55 2.35
C VAL A 169 -3.24 -0.87 1.61
N ALA A 170 -3.33 0.44 1.34
CA ALA A 170 -2.29 1.20 0.66
C ALA A 170 -1.02 1.38 1.51
N GLU A 171 -1.18 1.71 2.79
CA GLU A 171 -0.07 1.81 3.75
C GLU A 171 0.66 0.47 3.88
N SER A 172 -0.09 -0.63 4.02
CA SER A 172 0.49 -1.98 4.07
C SER A 172 1.18 -2.34 2.75
N ALA A 173 0.56 -2.03 1.61
CA ALA A 173 1.11 -2.28 0.30
C ALA A 173 2.45 -1.56 0.07
N ALA A 174 2.58 -0.31 0.52
CA ALA A 174 3.84 0.45 0.40
C ALA A 174 4.98 -0.25 1.15
N ASN A 175 4.73 -0.65 2.41
CA ASN A 175 5.70 -1.36 3.23
C ASN A 175 6.10 -2.72 2.60
N ILE A 176 5.12 -3.51 2.16
CA ILE A 176 5.38 -4.83 1.55
C ILE A 176 6.15 -4.65 0.24
N SER A 177 5.71 -3.74 -0.62
CA SER A 177 6.36 -3.48 -1.91
C SER A 177 7.81 -3.07 -1.72
N PHE A 178 8.11 -2.22 -0.74
CA PHE A 178 9.48 -1.80 -0.47
C PHE A 178 10.39 -2.96 -0.04
N GLN A 179 9.90 -3.86 0.82
CA GLN A 179 10.66 -5.05 1.21
C GLN A 179 10.95 -5.95 0.01
N THR A 180 9.97 -6.17 -0.86
CA THR A 180 10.14 -6.95 -2.08
C THR A 180 11.10 -6.28 -3.06
N VAL A 181 11.02 -4.95 -3.21
CA VAL A 181 11.93 -4.18 -4.07
C VAL A 181 13.38 -4.33 -3.61
N ILE A 182 13.66 -4.17 -2.30
CA ILE A 182 15.02 -4.36 -1.77
C ILE A 182 15.52 -5.79 -2.02
N GLN A 183 14.65 -6.77 -1.80
CA GLN A 183 15.02 -8.17 -2.00
C GLN A 183 15.36 -8.46 -3.46
N ASP A 184 14.55 -7.96 -4.40
CA ASP A 184 14.75 -8.13 -5.83
C ASP A 184 16.01 -7.38 -6.32
N ASP A 185 16.25 -6.17 -5.82
CA ASP A 185 17.45 -5.38 -6.14
C ASP A 185 18.72 -6.08 -5.65
N LEU A 186 18.73 -6.54 -4.39
CA LEU A 186 19.86 -7.29 -3.85
C LEU A 186 20.11 -8.58 -4.64
N SER A 187 19.05 -9.31 -4.99
CA SER A 187 19.17 -10.53 -5.82
C SER A 187 19.77 -10.25 -7.20
N ASN A 188 19.38 -9.15 -7.86
CA ASN A 188 19.96 -8.73 -9.14
C ASN A 188 21.45 -8.35 -9.00
N LEU A 189 21.85 -7.70 -7.90
CA LEU A 189 23.25 -7.31 -7.66
C LEU A 189 24.14 -8.51 -7.34
N LEU A 190 23.62 -9.52 -6.64
CA LEU A 190 24.37 -10.73 -6.26
C LEU A 190 24.49 -11.72 -7.42
N PHE A 191 23.46 -11.82 -8.26
CA PHE A 191 23.41 -12.76 -9.37
C PHE A 191 23.04 -12.04 -10.67
N PRO A 192 23.94 -11.21 -11.23
CA PRO A 192 23.72 -10.62 -12.55
C PRO A 192 23.58 -11.73 -13.59
N ASP A 193 22.56 -11.62 -14.45
CA ASP A 193 22.29 -12.60 -15.51
C ASP A 193 23.45 -12.58 -16.52
N SER A 194 24.34 -13.57 -16.44
CA SER A 194 25.56 -13.69 -17.26
C SER A 194 25.27 -14.19 -18.69
N ASP A 195 24.03 -14.59 -18.96
CA ASP A 195 23.63 -15.24 -20.22
C ASP A 195 23.46 -14.27 -21.40
N LEU A 196 23.43 -12.94 -21.16
CA LEU A 196 23.42 -11.94 -22.24
C LEU A 196 24.78 -11.74 -22.91
N ALA A 197 25.89 -12.23 -22.32
CA ALA A 197 27.23 -11.93 -22.81
C ALA A 197 27.75 -12.92 -23.87
N LYS A 198 27.01 -14.00 -24.17
CA LYS A 198 27.58 -15.18 -24.86
C LYS A 198 27.03 -15.45 -26.26
N ASP A 199 26.04 -14.71 -26.74
CA ASP A 199 25.33 -15.01 -27.99
C ASP A 199 25.68 -14.05 -29.15
N GLU A 200 26.92 -13.57 -29.17
CA GLU A 200 27.50 -12.83 -30.30
C GLU A 200 28.84 -13.45 -30.73
N ILE A 201 28.80 -14.53 -31.54
CA ILE A 201 29.88 -14.92 -32.49
C ILE A 201 29.35 -15.71 -33.68
#